data_AF-A0A970UH80-F1
#
_entry.id   AF-A0A970UH80-F1
#
_cell.length_a   1.000
_cell.length_b   1.000
_cell.length_c   1.000
_cell.angle_alpha   90.00
_cell.angle_beta   90.00
_cell.angle_gamma   90.00
#
_symmetry.space_group_name_H-M   'P 1'
#
loop_
_entity.id
_entity.type
_entity.pdbx_description
1 polymer ?
#
loop_
_entity_poly.entity_id
_entity_poly.type
_entity_poly.pdbx_seq_one_letter_code
_entity_poly.pdbx_strand_id
1 'polypeptide(L)' 'ALEATKDLKLHHATITMDPATHNPVDKDGVVLIAKDGKGQFFTKIKP' A
#
# COMPACT_ATOMS: atom_id res chain seq x y z
N ALA A 1 2.01 2.31 19.52
CA ALA A 1 3.39 1.78 19.36
C ALA A 1 3.78 1.67 17.89
N LEU A 2 3.03 0.95 17.04
CA LEU A 2 3.30 0.85 15.59
C LEU A 2 3.05 2.15 14.81
N GLU A 3 2.08 2.94 15.25
CA GLU A 3 1.66 4.20 14.62
C GLU A 3 2.75 5.30 14.66
N ALA A 4 3.53 5.37 15.73
CA ALA A 4 4.59 6.36 15.89
C ALA A 4 5.90 5.96 15.17
N THR A 5 5.96 4.76 14.59
CA THR A 5 7.15 4.25 13.92
C THR A 5 7.27 4.86 12.52
N LYS A 6 8.19 5.81 12.39
CA LYS A 6 8.59 6.35 11.08
C LYS A 6 9.31 5.27 10.26
N ASP A 7 9.04 5.25 8.96
CA ASP A 7 9.67 4.35 7.99
C ASP A 7 9.47 2.85 8.29
N LEU A 8 8.29 2.48 8.80
CA LEU A 8 7.95 1.08 9.04
C LEU A 8 7.98 0.30 7.71
N LYS A 9 9.05 -0.47 7.54
CA LYS A 9 9.24 -1.36 6.39
C LYS A 9 8.53 -2.68 6.63
N LEU A 10 7.49 -2.95 5.85
CA LEU A 10 6.98 -4.29 5.64
C LEU A 10 7.81 -4.97 4.55
N HIS A 11 7.78 -6.31 4.50
CA HIS A 11 8.50 -7.08 3.48
C HIS A 11 8.26 -6.59 2.05
N HIS A 12 7.07 -6.06 1.75
CA HIS A 12 6.66 -5.68 0.41
C HIS A 12 6.30 -4.19 0.25
N ALA A 13 6.36 -3.38 1.32
CA ALA A 13 5.97 -1.96 1.26
C ALA A 13 6.45 -1.13 2.47
N THR A 14 6.63 0.16 2.28
CA THR A 14 6.70 1.15 3.38
C THR A 14 5.30 1.71 3.59
N ILE A 15 4.84 1.78 4.85
CA ILE A 15 3.53 2.37 5.19
C ILE A 15 3.74 3.58 6.11
N THR A 16 3.11 4.69 5.79
CA THR A 16 2.96 5.86 6.66
C THR A 16 1.50 5.95 7.10
N MET A 17 1.24 6.17 8.40
CA MET A 17 -0.09 6.22 8.98
C MET A 17 -0.47 7.65 9.37
N ASP A 18 -1.72 8.05 9.13
CA ASP A 18 -2.30 9.28 9.66
C ASP A 18 -2.76 9.03 11.10
N PRO A 19 -2.21 9.75 12.09
CA PRO A 19 -2.56 9.55 13.49
C PRO A 19 -3.99 10.01 13.85
N ALA A 20 -4.60 10.90 13.07
CA ALA A 20 -5.96 11.36 13.35
C ALA A 20 -7.00 10.29 12.97
N THR A 21 -6.78 9.60 11.85
CA THR A 21 -7.76 8.65 11.30
C THR A 21 -7.32 7.19 11.36
N HIS A 22 -6.07 6.93 11.77
CA HIS A 22 -5.43 5.62 11.77
C HIS A 22 -5.47 4.93 10.39
N ASN A 23 -5.49 5.71 9.31
CA ASN A 23 -5.47 5.21 7.95
C ASN A 23 -4.09 5.37 7.30
N PRO A 24 -3.71 4.50 6.34
CA PRO A 24 -2.51 4.69 5.54
C PRO A 24 -2.60 5.96 4.69
N VAL A 25 -1.58 6.81 4.74
CA VAL A 25 -1.45 8.02 3.93
C VAL A 25 -0.77 7.68 2.59
N ASP A 26 -1.25 8.27 1.50
CA ASP A 26 -0.64 8.22 0.16
C ASP A 26 -0.33 6.81 -0.36
N LYS A 27 -1.13 5.81 0.04
CA LYS A 27 -0.90 4.43 -0.36
C LYS A 27 -1.35 4.21 -1.80
N ASP A 28 -0.39 3.93 -2.69
CA ASP A 28 -0.65 3.53 -4.07
C ASP A 28 -1.58 2.30 -4.12
N GLY A 29 -2.70 2.44 -4.84
CA GLY A 29 -3.54 1.31 -5.21
C GLY A 29 -2.87 0.50 -6.32
N VAL A 30 -2.76 -0.82 -6.15
CA VAL A 30 -2.22 -1.71 -7.20
C VAL A 30 -3.39 -2.41 -7.89
N VAL A 31 -3.53 -2.18 -9.19
CA VAL A 31 -4.52 -2.88 -10.02
C VAL A 31 -3.86 -4.12 -10.62
N LEU A 32 -4.47 -5.27 -10.38
CA LEU A 32 -4.09 -6.54 -10.99
C LEU A 32 -5.17 -6.94 -12.00
N ILE A 33 -4.76 -7.41 -13.17
CA ILE A 33 -5.68 -8.02 -14.13
C ILE A 33 -5.51 -9.53 -14.05
N ALA A 34 -6.61 -10.25 -13.96
CA ALA A 34 -6.63 -11.70 -14.10
C ALA A 34 -6.61 -12.06 -15.59
N LYS A 35 -5.47 -12.55 -16.08
CA LYS A 35 -5.30 -13.01 -17.46
C LYS A 35 -4.59 -14.35 -17.45
N ASP A 36 -5.04 -15.27 -18.30
CA ASP A 36 -4.45 -16.61 -18.44
C ASP A 36 -4.39 -17.39 -17.10
N GLY A 37 -5.42 -17.22 -16.26
CA GLY A 37 -5.51 -17.87 -14.95
C GLY A 37 -4.54 -17.33 -13.88
N LYS A 38 -3.85 -16.21 -14.15
CA LYS A 38 -2.89 -15.60 -13.22
C LYS A 38 -3.20 -14.11 -13.00
N GLY A 39 -2.98 -13.63 -11.79
CA GLY A 39 -2.96 -12.19 -11.50
C GLY A 39 -1.69 -11.58 -12.07
N GLN A 40 -1.83 -10.63 -12.99
CA GLN A 40 -0.73 -9.88 -13.59
C GLN A 40 -0.80 -8.42 -13.13
N PHE A 41 0.35 -7.84 -12.79
CA PHE A 41 0.43 -6.41 -12.51
C PHE A 41 -0.02 -5.61 -13.74
N PHE A 42 -0.95 -4.68 -13.54
CA PHE A 42 -1.42 -3.82 -14.63
C PHE A 42 -0.95 -2.38 -14.45
N THR A 43 -1.37 -1.73 -13.36
CA THR A 43 -0.98 -0.34 -13.11
C THR A 43 -1.06 0.01 -11.63
N LYS A 44 -0.44 1.14 -11.28
CA LYS A 44 -0.59 1.78 -9.97
C LYS A 44 -1.45 3.03 -10.11
N ILE A 45 -2.37 3.22 -9.18
CA ILE A 45 -3.19 4.41 -9.06
C ILE A 45 -2.74 5.13 -7.80
N LYS A 46 -2.26 6.37 -7.97
CA LYS A 46 -2.04 7.27 -6.84
C LYS A 46 -3.38 7.88 -6.42
N PRO A 47 -3.61 8.09 -5.11
CA PRO A 47 -4.79 8.82 -4.65
C PRO A 47 -4.87 10.23 -5.24
#